data_AF-A0A2V6HZW8-F1
#
_entry.id   AF-A0A2V6HZW8-F1
#
_cell.length_a   1.000
_cell.length_b   1.000
_cell.length_c   1.000
_cell.angle_alpha   90.00
_cell.angle_beta   90.00
_cell.angle_gamma   90.00
#
_symmetry.space_group_name_H-M   'P 1'
#
loop_
_entity.id
_entity.type
_entity.pdbx_description
1 polymer ?
#
loop_
_entity_poly.entity_id
_entity_poly.type
_entity_poly.pdbx_seq_one_letter_code
_entity_poly.pdbx_strand_id
1 'polypeptide(L)'
;VFQAKQCHNCHSLDDRGGKRGPALDSVALRLNEDQLIRQVIQGGGNMPAYGKNLSPAETTALVAFLKTLHPATQAPARDASRAIALGAGQTTTGR
;
A
#
# COMPACT_ATOMS: atom_id res chain seq x y z
N VAL A 1 5.73 -9.95 -7.68
CA VAL A 1 4.58 -10.36 -6.83
C VAL A 1 3.23 -10.01 -7.47
N PHE A 2 2.95 -8.72 -7.77
CA PHE A 2 1.67 -8.28 -8.35
C PHE A 2 1.17 -9.13 -9.53
N GLN A 3 2.01 -9.32 -10.57
CA GLN A 3 1.65 -10.15 -11.73
C GLN A 3 1.58 -11.64 -11.40
N ALA A 4 2.59 -12.16 -10.68
CA ALA A 4 2.67 -13.58 -10.32
C ALA A 4 1.48 -14.05 -9.46
N LYS A 5 0.92 -13.16 -8.65
CA LYS A 5 -0.23 -13.43 -7.77
C LYS A 5 -1.55 -12.95 -8.38
N GLN A 6 -1.53 -12.62 -9.68
CA GLN A 6 -2.72 -12.35 -10.49
C GLN A 6 -3.56 -11.17 -9.99
N CYS A 7 -2.94 -10.20 -9.30
CA CYS A 7 -3.63 -9.01 -8.81
C CYS A 7 -4.24 -8.19 -9.96
N HIS A 8 -3.58 -8.18 -11.13
CA HIS A 8 -4.05 -7.48 -12.32
C HIS A 8 -5.36 -8.07 -12.90
N ASN A 9 -5.76 -9.29 -12.54
CA ASN A 9 -7.01 -9.88 -13.06
C ASN A 9 -8.24 -9.15 -12.51
N CYS A 10 -8.10 -8.52 -11.34
CA CYS A 10 -9.17 -7.74 -10.72
C CYS A 10 -8.90 -6.25 -10.78
N HIS A 11 -7.64 -5.81 -10.64
CA HIS A 11 -7.25 -4.41 -10.54
C HIS A 11 -6.58 -3.90 -11.81
N SER A 12 -6.80 -2.63 -12.12
CA SER A 12 -6.14 -1.96 -13.25
C SER A 12 -4.97 -1.07 -12.81
N LEU A 13 -4.01 -0.92 -13.72
CA LEU A 13 -2.94 0.07 -13.74
C LEU A 13 -2.86 0.65 -15.15
N ASP A 14 -2.85 1.97 -15.29
CA ASP A 14 -2.91 2.71 -16.55
C ASP A 14 -3.99 2.16 -17.49
N ASP A 15 -5.21 1.98 -16.96
CA ASP A 15 -6.37 1.40 -17.65
C ASP A 15 -6.18 -0.05 -18.17
N ARG A 16 -5.09 -0.72 -17.80
CA ARG A 16 -4.83 -2.13 -18.15
C ARG A 16 -5.04 -3.06 -16.96
N GLY A 17 -5.76 -4.14 -17.20
CA GLY A 17 -6.08 -5.16 -16.18
C GLY A 17 -7.59 -5.31 -15.99
N GLY A 18 -7.96 -5.85 -14.83
CA GLY A 18 -9.35 -6.09 -14.46
C GLY A 18 -10.06 -4.83 -13.97
N LYS A 19 -11.39 -4.87 -14.03
CA LYS A 19 -12.28 -3.81 -13.53
C LYS A 19 -13.18 -4.28 -12.38
N ARG A 20 -12.92 -5.47 -11.83
CA ARG A 20 -13.68 -6.04 -10.70
C ARG A 20 -13.31 -5.35 -9.38
N GLY A 21 -12.03 -5.04 -9.21
CA GLY A 21 -11.49 -4.20 -8.15
C GLY A 21 -11.21 -2.78 -8.65
N PRO A 22 -10.98 -1.83 -7.75
CA PRO A 22 -10.66 -0.45 -8.13
C PRO A 22 -9.29 -0.37 -8.81
N ALA A 23 -9.13 0.66 -9.65
CA ALA A 23 -7.83 1.09 -10.17
C ALA A 23 -6.86 1.41 -9.02
N LEU A 24 -5.59 1.06 -9.21
CA LEU A 24 -4.57 1.17 -8.17
C LEU A 24 -3.57 2.31 -8.38
N ASP A 25 -3.67 3.03 -9.49
CA ASP A 25 -2.77 4.12 -9.93
C ASP A 25 -2.52 5.20 -8.88
N SER A 26 -3.49 5.39 -7.98
CA SER A 26 -3.45 6.37 -6.89
C SER A 26 -3.70 5.76 -5.52
N VAL A 27 -3.54 4.43 -5.38
CA VAL A 27 -3.84 3.73 -4.12
C VAL A 27 -2.99 4.25 -2.96
N ALA A 28 -1.75 4.65 -3.24
CA ALA A 28 -0.84 5.17 -2.22
C ALA A 28 -1.28 6.53 -1.67
N LEU A 29 -2.15 7.27 -2.36
CA LEU A 29 -2.72 8.51 -1.83
C LEU A 29 -3.87 8.26 -0.84
N ARG A 30 -4.51 7.09 -0.93
CA ARG A 30 -5.71 6.74 -0.15
C ARG A 30 -5.38 5.88 1.06
N LEU A 31 -4.37 5.01 0.94
CA LEU A 31 -4.00 4.04 1.96
C LEU A 31 -2.53 4.18 2.32
N ASN A 32 -2.24 4.28 3.61
CA ASN A 32 -0.88 4.19 4.13
C ASN A 32 -0.39 2.73 4.14
N GLU A 33 0.89 2.54 4.45
CA GLU A 33 1.55 1.22 4.41
C GLU A 33 0.84 0.15 5.25
N ASP A 34 0.49 0.46 6.50
CA ASP A 34 -0.16 -0.50 7.39
C ASP A 34 -1.58 -0.84 6.90
N GLN A 35 -2.28 0.13 6.30
CA GLN A 35 -3.58 -0.10 5.67
C GLN A 35 -3.47 -0.99 4.42
N LEU A 36 -2.45 -0.78 3.57
CA LEU A 36 -2.18 -1.63 2.41
C LEU A 36 -1.85 -3.07 2.83
N ILE A 37 -0.98 -3.24 3.83
CA ILE A 37 -0.64 -4.56 4.39
C ILE A 37 -1.91 -5.27 4.87
N ARG A 38 -2.74 -4.58 5.67
CA ARG A 38 -4.00 -5.16 6.17
C ARG A 38 -4.94 -5.53 5.03
N GLN A 39 -5.13 -4.64 4.06
CA GLN A 39 -6.03 -4.88 2.91
C GLN A 39 -5.59 -6.10 2.09
N VAL A 40 -4.30 -6.29 1.88
CA VAL A 40 -3.75 -7.46 1.16
C VAL A 40 -3.94 -8.74 1.99
N ILE A 41 -3.55 -8.71 3.26
CA ILE A 41 -3.58 -9.90 4.12
C ILE A 41 -5.02 -10.37 4.38
N GLN A 42 -5.92 -9.42 4.68
CA GLN A 42 -7.28 -9.71 5.13
C GLN A 42 -8.31 -9.70 3.99
N GLY A 43 -7.98 -9.10 2.84
CA GLY A 43 -8.95 -8.89 1.77
C GLY A 43 -10.03 -7.87 2.14
N GLY A 44 -11.14 -7.90 1.42
CA GLY A 44 -12.29 -7.03 1.71
C GLY A 44 -13.36 -7.07 0.61
N GLY A 45 -14.62 -7.24 0.99
CA GLY A 45 -15.72 -7.43 0.03
C GLY A 45 -15.43 -8.59 -0.91
N ASN A 46 -15.31 -8.30 -2.21
CA ASN A 46 -14.96 -9.29 -3.24
C ASN A 46 -13.44 -9.51 -3.43
N MET A 47 -12.58 -8.78 -2.73
CA MET A 47 -11.12 -8.95 -2.76
C MET A 47 -10.73 -10.11 -1.82
N PRO A 48 -10.11 -11.19 -2.32
CA PRO A 48 -9.69 -12.33 -1.49
C PRO A 48 -8.63 -11.95 -0.45
N ALA A 49 -8.60 -12.68 0.66
CA ALA A 49 -7.52 -12.59 1.64
C ALA A 49 -6.26 -13.32 1.15
N TYR A 50 -5.11 -12.65 1.15
CA TYR A 50 -3.84 -13.21 0.69
C TYR A 50 -2.90 -13.61 1.82
N GLY A 51 -3.28 -13.44 3.10
CA GLY A 51 -2.41 -13.74 4.25
C GLY A 51 -1.88 -15.18 4.33
N LYS A 52 -2.57 -16.14 3.69
CA LYS A 52 -2.12 -17.54 3.57
C LYS A 52 -1.38 -17.85 2.25
N ASN A 53 -1.42 -16.93 1.30
CA ASN A 53 -0.93 -17.11 -0.08
C ASN A 53 0.30 -16.25 -0.42
N LEU A 54 0.64 -15.32 0.48
CA LEU A 54 1.84 -14.50 0.41
C LEU A 54 2.69 -14.72 1.65
N SER A 55 3.98 -14.93 1.45
CA SER A 55 4.96 -14.81 2.52
C SER A 55 5.05 -13.36 3.03
N PRO A 56 5.62 -13.14 4.23
CA PRO A 56 5.88 -11.79 4.72
C PRO A 56 6.70 -10.95 3.73
N ALA A 57 7.76 -11.54 3.15
CA ALA A 57 8.59 -10.86 2.16
C ALA A 57 7.83 -10.48 0.88
N GLU A 58 6.97 -11.37 0.36
CA GLU A 58 6.13 -11.06 -0.79
C GLU A 58 5.12 -9.96 -0.49
N THR A 59 4.55 -9.96 0.72
CA THR A 59 3.61 -8.91 1.17
C THR A 59 4.33 -7.56 1.23
N THR A 60 5.50 -7.50 1.86
CA THR A 60 6.32 -6.29 1.91
C THR A 60 6.69 -5.80 0.50
N ALA A 61 7.14 -6.69 -0.38
CA ALA A 61 7.51 -6.33 -1.75
C ALA A 61 6.30 -5.83 -2.56
N LEU A 62 5.12 -6.44 -2.39
CA LEU A 62 3.89 -5.99 -3.03
C LEU A 62 3.48 -4.60 -2.52
N VAL A 63 3.48 -4.38 -1.21
CA VAL A 63 3.11 -3.09 -0.63
C VAL A 63 4.11 -2.00 -0.99
N ALA A 64 5.41 -2.31 -1.04
CA ALA A 64 6.43 -1.38 -1.52
C ALA A 64 6.15 -0.92 -2.95
N PHE A 65 5.76 -1.84 -3.84
CA PHE A 65 5.31 -1.49 -5.19
C PHE A 65 4.02 -0.66 -5.17
N LEU A 66 3.00 -1.04 -4.41
CA LEU A 66 1.75 -0.27 -4.33
C LEU A 66 1.98 1.17 -3.83
N LYS A 67 2.95 1.37 -2.95
CA LYS A 67 3.36 2.68 -2.45
C LYS A 67 4.00 3.57 -3.50
N THR A 68 4.45 3.04 -4.65
CA THR A 68 4.93 3.87 -5.77
C THR A 68 3.79 4.31 -6.70
N LEU A 69 2.57 3.84 -6.49
CA LEU A 69 1.41 4.15 -7.33
C LEU A 69 0.73 5.43 -6.85
N HIS A 70 1.31 6.55 -7.27
CA HIS A 70 0.79 7.89 -7.11
C HIS A 70 1.50 8.84 -8.11
N PRO A 71 0.93 10.03 -8.40
CA PRO A 71 1.65 11.05 -9.15
C PRO A 71 2.96 11.44 -8.47
N ALA A 72 4.02 11.67 -9.26
CA ALA A 72 5.33 12.07 -8.73
C ALA A 72 5.30 13.39 -7.93
N THR A 73 4.30 14.24 -8.18
CA THR A 73 4.11 15.53 -7.49
C THR A 73 3.41 15.41 -6.14
N GLN A 74 2.94 14.22 -5.75
CA GLN A 74 2.17 14.00 -4.54
C GLN A 74 2.84 12.94 -3.67
N ALA A 75 2.91 13.20 -2.36
CA ALA A 75 3.44 12.23 -1.41
C ALA A 75 2.37 11.16 -1.08
N PRO A 76 2.79 9.90 -0.85
CA PRO A 76 1.87 8.86 -0.40
C PRO A 76 1.34 9.15 1.01
N ALA A 77 0.17 8.61 1.32
CA ALA A 77 -0.49 8.73 2.61
C ALA A 77 0.42 8.20 3.73
N ARG A 78 0.48 8.97 4.83
CA ARG A 78 1.25 8.65 6.03
C ARG A 78 0.32 8.53 7.22
N ASP A 79 0.71 7.72 8.19
CA ASP A 79 0.02 7.69 9.48
C ASP A 79 0.37 8.96 10.28
N ALA A 80 -0.63 9.81 10.52
CA ALA A 80 -0.46 11.05 11.28
C ALA A 80 0.03 10.79 12.71
N SER A 81 -0.34 9.65 13.30
CA SER A 81 0.06 9.26 14.66
C SER A 81 1.58 9.06 14.77
N ARG A 82 2.22 8.58 13.69
CA ARG A 82 3.68 8.41 13.63
C ARG A 82 4.43 9.74 13.62
N ALA A 83 3.86 10.80 13.08
CA ALA A 83 4.50 12.12 13.08
C ALA A 83 4.66 12.68 14.50
N ILE A 84 3.68 12.42 15.38
CA ILE A 84 3.73 12.80 16.80
C ILE A 84 4.79 11.98 17.53
N ALA A 85 4.87 10.67 17.27
CA ALA A 85 5.86 9.80 17.90
C ALA A 85 7.32 10.17 17.55
N LEU A 86 7.57 10.66 16.33
CA LEU A 86 8.89 11.09 15.86
C LEU A 86 9.21 12.55 16.24
N GLY A 87 8.20 13.40 16.45
CA GLY A 87 8.37 14.80 16.87
C GLY A 87 8.73 14.96 18.35
N ALA A 88 8.42 13.98 19.19
CA ALA A 88 8.78 13.98 20.62
C ALA A 88 10.26 13.66 20.91
N GLY A 89 11.08 13.41 19.87
CA GLY A 89 12.49 13.01 20.00
C GLY A 89 13.52 14.03 19.49
N GLN A 90 13.12 15.25 19.11
CA GLN A 90 14.02 16.27 18.54
C GLN A 90 13.95 17.61 19.31
N THR A 91 14.20 17.57 20.61
CA THR A 91 14.51 18.78 21.41
C THR A 91 15.59 18.44 22.42
N THR A 92 16.84 18.29 21.97
CA THR A 92 18.05 18.49 22.77
C THR A 92 19.31 18.33 21.91
N THR A 93 19.75 19.41 21.28
CA THR A 93 21.18 19.70 21.04
C THR A 93 21.30 21.17 20.67
N GLY A 94 21.93 21.94 21.54
CA GLY A 94 22.23 23.36 21.33
C GLY A 94 22.80 23.96 22.60
N ARG A 95 24.13 23.88 22.71
CA ARG A 95 25.00 24.46 23.75
C ARG A 95 24.82 25.96 23.89
#